data_AF-H0VKT3-F1
#
_entry.id   AF-H0VKT3-F1
#
_cell.length_a   1.000
_cell.length_b   1.000
_cell.length_c   1.000
_cell.angle_alpha   90.00
_cell.angle_beta   90.00
_cell.angle_gamma   90.00
#
_symmetry.space_group_name_H-M   'P 1'
#
loop_
_entity.id
_entity.type
_entity.pdbx_description
1 polymer ?
#
loop_
_entity_poly.entity_id
_entity_poly.type
_entity_poly.pdbx_seq_one_letter_code
_entity_poly.pdbx_strand_id
1 'polypeptide(L)'
;IGRASRKLGCLAKPTVTISTNGDVITIKTKSIFKNNEVSFKLGEEFEETTPGGNKTKSTIILDNDTLVQVQDWHGKEVTIRRKLVDGKMVVESSVNNVICTRTYERV
;
A
#
# COMPACT_ATOMS: atom_id res chain seq x y z
N ILE A 1 -10.80 -11.75 -0.90
CA ILE A 1 -10.14 -11.85 -2.23
C ILE A 1 -10.36 -13.25 -2.81
N GLY A 2 -10.98 -13.36 -4.00
CA GLY A 2 -11.29 -14.63 -4.67
C GLY A 2 -10.07 -15.35 -5.26
N ARG A 3 -10.20 -16.65 -5.59
CA ARG A 3 -9.10 -17.52 -6.04
C ARG A 3 -8.40 -17.02 -7.31
N ALA A 4 -9.16 -16.55 -8.30
CA ALA A 4 -8.61 -16.02 -9.55
C ALA A 4 -7.73 -14.78 -9.30
N SER A 5 -8.24 -13.81 -8.52
CA SER A 5 -7.48 -12.60 -8.16
C SER A 5 -6.19 -12.92 -7.41
N ARG A 6 -6.20 -13.93 -6.52
CA ARG A 6 -4.98 -14.37 -5.82
C ARG A 6 -3.92 -14.92 -6.79
N LYS A 7 -4.31 -15.75 -7.76
CA LYS A 7 -3.39 -16.27 -8.79
C LYS A 7 -2.74 -15.14 -9.60
N LEU A 8 -3.53 -14.16 -10.02
CA LEU A 8 -3.01 -12.99 -10.74
C LEU A 8 -2.06 -12.16 -9.87
N GLY A 9 -2.38 -11.98 -8.59
CA GLY A 9 -1.53 -11.27 -7.63
C GLY A 9 -0.15 -11.93 -7.44
N CYS A 10 -0.07 -13.27 -7.47
CA CYS A 10 1.20 -13.99 -7.40
C CYS A 10 2.09 -13.79 -8.64
N LEU A 11 1.48 -13.58 -9.81
CA LEU A 11 2.20 -13.36 -11.07
C LEU A 11 2.57 -11.88 -11.29
N ALA A 12 1.94 -10.97 -10.55
CA ALA A 12 2.13 -9.54 -10.70
C ALA A 12 3.50 -9.08 -10.17
N LYS A 13 4.25 -8.36 -11.01
CA LYS A 13 5.45 -7.61 -10.63
C LYS A 13 5.17 -6.10 -10.79
N PRO A 14 4.48 -5.46 -9.83
CA PRO A 14 4.12 -4.07 -9.95
C PRO A 14 5.32 -3.14 -9.81
N THR A 15 5.30 -2.04 -10.56
CA THR A 15 6.14 -0.87 -10.30
C THR A 15 5.39 0.06 -9.35
N VAL A 16 6.07 0.50 -8.29
CA VAL A 16 5.54 1.48 -7.34
C VAL A 16 6.26 2.80 -7.55
N THR A 17 5.49 3.86 -7.80
CA THR A 17 6.00 5.23 -7.90
C THR A 17 5.42 6.03 -6.75
N ILE A 18 6.30 6.68 -5.97
CA ILE A 18 5.92 7.57 -4.87
C ILE A 18 6.41 8.97 -5.24
N SER A 19 5.50 9.94 -5.22
CA SER A 19 5.81 11.34 -5.56
C SER A 19 5.14 12.29 -4.58
N THR A 20 5.70 13.48 -4.45
CA THR A 20 5.19 14.53 -3.57
C THR A 20 4.96 15.81 -4.37
N ASN A 21 3.82 16.47 -4.15
CA ASN A 21 3.52 17.80 -4.68
C ASN A 21 3.02 18.68 -3.53
N GLY A 22 3.90 19.52 -2.98
CA GLY A 22 3.61 20.23 -1.73
C GLY A 22 3.42 19.25 -0.57
N ASP A 23 2.26 19.32 0.07
CA ASP A 23 1.84 18.46 1.19
C ASP A 23 1.12 17.18 0.74
N VAL A 24 0.82 17.05 -0.55
CA VAL A 24 0.15 15.87 -1.11
C VAL A 24 1.17 14.83 -1.56
N ILE A 25 1.05 13.62 -1.03
CA ILE A 25 1.82 12.44 -1.42
C ILE A 25 0.94 11.55 -2.29
N THR A 26 1.48 11.10 -3.42
CA THR A 26 0.82 10.16 -4.33
C THR A 26 1.60 8.86 -4.39
N ILE A 27 0.93 7.74 -4.17
CA ILE A 27 1.46 6.38 -4.39
C ILE A 27 0.71 5.76 -5.56
N LYS A 28 1.46 5.47 -6.63
CA LYS A 28 0.97 4.80 -7.83
C LYS A 28 1.55 3.40 -7.92
N THR A 29 0.68 2.39 -7.95
CA THR A 29 1.05 1.00 -8.17
C THR A 29 0.57 0.59 -9.56
N LYS A 30 1.51 0.32 -10.47
CA LYS A 30 1.23 -0.09 -11.85
C LYS A 30 1.60 -1.55 -12.05
N SER A 31 0.69 -2.36 -12.57
CA SER A 31 0.96 -3.75 -12.96
C SER A 31 0.24 -4.11 -14.26
N ILE A 32 0.58 -5.25 -14.86
CA ILE A 32 -0.12 -5.74 -16.06
C ILE A 32 -1.58 -6.13 -15.81
N PHE A 33 -2.00 -6.26 -14.54
CA PHE A 33 -3.34 -6.72 -14.18
C PHE A 33 -4.21 -5.63 -13.57
N LYS A 34 -3.69 -4.93 -12.57
CA LYS A 34 -4.45 -3.91 -11.85
C LYS A 34 -3.55 -2.75 -11.46
N ASN A 35 -4.01 -1.55 -11.79
CA ASN A 35 -3.38 -0.30 -11.41
C ASN A 35 -4.17 0.31 -10.25
N ASN A 36 -3.48 0.99 -9.36
CA ASN A 36 -4.06 1.72 -8.25
C ASN A 36 -3.25 2.99 -8.01
N GLU A 37 -3.93 4.06 -7.63
CA GLU A 37 -3.35 5.34 -7.31
C GLU A 37 -4.08 5.90 -6.09
N VAL A 38 -3.33 6.36 -5.10
CA VAL A 38 -3.85 7.05 -3.92
C VAL A 38 -3.07 8.34 -3.73
N SER A 39 -3.78 9.41 -3.41
CA SER A 39 -3.22 10.72 -3.10
C SER A 39 -3.76 11.17 -1.75
N PHE A 40 -2.88 11.57 -0.85
CA PHE A 40 -3.20 11.81 0.55
C PHE A 40 -2.27 12.85 1.16
N LYS A 41 -2.70 13.42 2.28
CA LYS A 41 -1.85 14.20 3.19
C LYS A 41 -1.56 13.35 4.42
N LEU A 42 -0.38 13.53 5.02
CA LEU A 42 -0.01 12.77 6.20
C LEU A 42 -0.94 13.11 7.38
N GLY A 43 -1.42 12.09 8.07
CA GLY A 43 -2.31 12.22 9.22
C GLY A 43 -3.78 12.48 8.90
N GLU A 44 -4.15 12.71 7.63
CA GLU A 44 -5.53 12.93 7.22
C GLU A 44 -6.19 11.61 6.77
N GLU A 45 -7.40 11.35 7.25
CA GLU A 45 -8.23 10.21 6.79
C GLU A 45 -8.78 10.49 5.39
N PHE A 46 -8.75 9.49 4.51
CA PHE A 46 -9.34 9.57 3.17
C PHE A 46 -10.01 8.25 2.77
N GLU A 47 -10.91 8.32 1.77
CA GLU A 47 -11.49 7.11 1.19
C GLU A 47 -10.51 6.46 0.19
N GLU A 48 -10.25 5.17 0.37
CA GLU A 48 -9.41 4.38 -0.52
C GLU A 48 -10.20 3.21 -1.11
N THR A 49 -10.05 2.96 -2.41
CA THR A 49 -10.52 1.71 -3.02
C THR A 49 -9.33 0.78 -3.24
N THR A 50 -9.27 -0.28 -2.44
CA THR A 50 -8.19 -1.27 -2.52
C THR A 50 -8.22 -2.02 -3.85
N PRO A 51 -7.09 -2.61 -4.31
CA PRO A 51 -7.08 -3.48 -5.49
C PRO A 51 -8.05 -4.67 -5.40
N GLY A 52 -8.42 -5.08 -4.17
CA GLY A 52 -9.44 -6.10 -3.92
C GLY A 52 -10.88 -5.65 -4.20
N GLY A 53 -11.12 -4.34 -4.39
CA GLY A 53 -12.43 -3.75 -4.60
C GLY A 53 -13.12 -3.27 -3.32
N ASN A 54 -12.49 -3.42 -2.15
CA ASN A 54 -13.05 -2.91 -0.89
C ASN A 54 -12.84 -1.40 -0.82
N LYS A 55 -13.88 -0.67 -0.43
CA LYS A 55 -13.79 0.72 0.01
C LYS A 55 -13.37 0.73 1.49
N THR A 56 -12.32 1.47 1.81
CA THR A 56 -11.75 1.57 3.16
C THR A 56 -11.57 3.03 3.53
N LYS A 57 -11.53 3.29 4.83
CA LYS A 57 -11.00 4.54 5.36
C LYS A 57 -9.53 4.33 5.65
N SER A 58 -8.69 5.20 5.11
CA SER A 58 -7.25 5.04 5.19
C SER A 58 -6.61 6.27 5.81
N THR A 59 -5.65 6.04 6.69
CA THR A 59 -4.80 7.09 7.26
C THR A 59 -3.35 6.68 7.07
N ILE A 60 -2.52 7.63 6.64
CA ILE A 60 -1.10 7.38 6.41
C ILE A 60 -0.29 8.37 7.23
N ILE A 61 0.63 7.85 8.03
CA ILE A 61 1.57 8.64 8.85
C ILE A 61 3.00 8.28 8.50
N LEU A 62 3.92 9.19 8.83
CA LEU A 62 5.34 8.91 8.83
C LEU A 62 5.79 8.72 10.29
N ASP A 63 6.14 7.49 10.64
CA ASP A 63 6.59 7.10 11.99
C ASP A 63 8.00 6.52 11.89
N ASN A 64 9.00 7.20 12.48
CA ASN A 64 10.40 6.76 12.50
C ASN A 64 10.92 6.28 11.13
N ASP A 65 10.83 7.17 10.12
CA ASP A 65 11.20 6.91 8.72
C ASP A 65 10.46 5.74 8.05
N THR A 66 9.32 5.35 8.61
CA THR A 66 8.45 4.31 8.08
C THR A 66 7.12 4.94 7.70
N LEU A 67 6.72 4.79 6.43
CA LEU A 67 5.40 5.19 6.00
C LEU A 67 4.40 4.11 6.42
N VAL A 68 3.56 4.42 7.39
CA VAL A 68 2.58 3.49 7.97
C VAL A 68 1.20 3.87 7.46
N GLN A 69 0.60 2.98 6.68
CA GLN A 69 -0.76 3.09 6.18
C GLN A 69 -1.66 2.13 6.96
N VAL A 70 -2.71 2.65 7.59
CA VAL A 70 -3.77 1.85 8.21
C VAL A 70 -5.01 1.97 7.35
N GLN A 71 -5.59 0.83 6.98
CA GLN A 71 -6.85 0.73 6.24
C GLN A 71 -7.90 0.08 7.16
N ASP A 72 -8.97 0.80 7.49
CA ASP A 72 -10.14 0.22 8.14
C ASP A 72 -11.17 -0.20 7.10
N TRP A 73 -11.57 -1.47 7.18
CA TRP A 73 -12.72 -2.01 6.46
C TRP A 73 -13.75 -2.53 7.46
N HIS A 74 -14.59 -1.63 7.96
CA HIS A 74 -15.68 -1.94 8.89
C HIS A 74 -15.20 -2.65 10.17
N GLY A 75 -14.17 -2.09 10.81
CA GLY A 75 -13.58 -2.64 12.03
C GLY A 75 -12.56 -3.76 11.81
N LYS A 76 -12.25 -4.07 10.54
CA LYS A 76 -11.11 -4.92 10.19
C LYS A 76 -9.97 -4.06 9.69
N GLU A 77 -8.88 -4.02 10.45
CA GLU A 77 -7.71 -3.24 10.12
C GLU A 77 -6.68 -4.03 9.30
N VAL A 78 -6.11 -3.37 8.31
CA VAL A 78 -4.92 -3.80 7.57
C VAL A 78 -3.86 -2.72 7.74
N THR A 79 -2.65 -3.12 8.14
CA THR A 79 -1.51 -2.20 8.24
C THR A 79 -0.53 -2.50 7.11
N ILE A 80 -0.07 -1.45 6.43
CA ILE A 80 0.97 -1.52 5.40
C ILE A 80 2.11 -0.58 5.79
N ARG A 81 3.27 -1.14 6.10
CA ARG A 81 4.49 -0.41 6.47
C ARG A 81 5.45 -0.40 5.29
N ARG A 82 5.95 0.77 4.89
CA ARG A 82 6.97 0.92 3.83
C ARG A 82 8.20 1.59 4.43
N LYS A 83 9.35 0.93 4.33
CA LYS A 83 10.62 1.42 4.85
C LYS A 83 11.75 1.20 3.84
N LEU A 84 12.71 2.11 3.81
CA LEU A 84 13.96 1.88 3.10
C LEU A 84 14.94 1.09 3.99
N VAL A 85 15.43 -0.03 3.47
CA VAL A 85 16.44 -0.88 4.12
C VAL A 85 17.47 -1.20 3.05
N ASP A 86 18.73 -0.81 3.28
CA ASP A 86 19.85 -1.05 2.37
C ASP A 86 19.58 -0.63 0.91
N GLY A 87 18.93 0.52 0.73
CA GLY A 87 18.59 1.07 -0.58
C GLY A 87 17.40 0.39 -1.29
N LYS A 88 16.76 -0.61 -0.66
CA LYS A 88 15.55 -1.27 -1.16
C LYS A 88 14.33 -0.81 -0.37
N MET A 89 13.17 -0.72 -1.01
CA MET A 89 11.91 -0.50 -0.31
C MET A 89 11.34 -1.83 0.16
N VAL A 90 11.31 -2.04 1.48
CA VAL A 90 10.65 -3.19 2.12
C VAL A 90 9.24 -2.77 2.51
N VAL A 91 8.26 -3.53 2.03
CA VAL A 91 6.84 -3.35 2.30
C VAL A 91 6.35 -4.54 3.10
N GLU A 92 5.92 -4.29 4.34
CA GLU A 92 5.26 -5.27 5.18
C GLU A 92 3.77 -4.98 5.21
N SER A 93 2.93 -5.99 5.01
CA SER A 93 1.48 -5.89 5.13
C SER A 93 1.00 -6.91 6.14
N SER A 94 0.19 -6.47 7.10
CA SER A 94 -0.37 -7.31 8.15
C SER A 94 -1.88 -7.21 8.22
N VAL A 95 -2.53 -8.35 8.46
CA VAL A 95 -3.96 -8.44 8.76
C VAL A 95 -4.17 -9.57 9.76
N ASN A 96 -4.77 -9.24 10.90
CA ASN A 96 -4.78 -10.13 12.07
C ASN A 96 -3.35 -10.64 12.36
N ASN A 97 -3.14 -11.96 12.40
CA ASN A 97 -1.84 -12.58 12.68
C ASN A 97 -1.06 -12.97 11.40
N VAL A 98 -1.51 -12.54 10.22
CA VAL A 98 -0.88 -12.89 8.94
C VAL A 98 -0.05 -11.72 8.44
N ILE A 99 1.22 -11.99 8.14
CA ILE A 99 2.20 -10.99 7.66
C ILE A 99 2.69 -11.40 6.27
N CYS A 100 2.86 -10.41 5.39
CA CYS A 100 3.44 -10.55 4.06
C CYS A 100 4.54 -9.49 3.87
N THR A 101 5.71 -9.91 3.41
CA THR A 101 6.82 -9.00 3.11
C THR A 101 7.08 -8.99 1.60
N ARG A 102 7.21 -7.79 1.03
CA ARG A 102 7.55 -7.56 -0.38
C ARG A 102 8.72 -6.60 -0.45
N THR A 103 9.70 -6.90 -1.28
CA THR A 103 10.87 -6.05 -1.49
C THR A 103 10.87 -5.50 -2.91
N TYR A 104 11.14 -4.20 -3.04
CA TYR A 104 11.23 -3.50 -4.30
C TYR A 104 12.62 -2.89 -4.46
N GLU A 105 13.14 -2.97 -5.68
CA GLU A 105 14.38 -2.32 -6.08
C GLU A 105 14.04 -1.05 -6.86
N ARG A 106 14.93 -0.05 -6.77
CA ARG A 106 14.78 1.19 -7.54
C ARG A 106 14.95 0.86 -9.03
N VAL A 107 14.07 1.42 -9.85
CA VAL A 107 14.08 1.32 -11.32
C VAL A 107 14.40 2.68 -11.91
#